data_AF-A0A7J4VA52-F1
#
_entry.id   AF-A0A7J4VA52-F1
#
_cell.length_a   1.000
_cell.length_b   1.000
_cell.length_c   1.000
_cell.angle_alpha   90.00
_cell.angle_beta   90.00
_cell.angle_gamma   90.00
#
_symmetry.space_group_name_H-M   'P 1'
#
loop_
_entity.id
_entity.type
_entity.pdbx_description
1 polymer ?
#
loop_
_entity_poly.entity_id
_entity_poly.type
_entity_poly.pdbx_seq_one_letter_code
_entity_poly.pdbx_strand_id
1 'polypeptide(L)'
;MEQQFKEIVALAKEYQGYFDDPQKLIDAINGLSEDDLQEIIKDYSDPSEEFKPVNFLRAEAARRIIRDGKIGINTVDDIKEHIRNKNTEAFALISDYHRTGLNEYRVTEKDMFSNWSNLWRVFHVFFYRGIVKQRVRDTLNRITANLIKDLGLKDFKSHTVDFQGPNNFGATNCWLAIYPGYREYHQNAYQFFLEIGVDSMAGRIAGSVLGDNESNFKTSVFDYASTLKILNDLKPSIEKLNSEAINYFKFSPGSQASEWERFYNEGVIALDLSNLPVGDISKFESSEDLDKACGVTPNMSNHTWNLWLLKSAKPGDIVFAAKGQSICLGVGTIKG
;
A
#
# COMPACT_ATOMS: atom_id res chain seq x y z
N MET A 1 13.81 5.75 -17.90
CA MET A 1 13.67 5.49 -16.46
C MET A 1 14.40 6.50 -15.59
N GLU A 2 15.58 6.98 -15.99
CA GLU A 2 16.32 7.96 -15.18
C GLU A 2 15.58 9.27 -14.92
N GLN A 3 14.91 9.80 -15.92
CA GLN A 3 14.12 11.02 -15.77
C GLN A 3 12.96 10.81 -14.78
N GLN A 4 12.25 9.69 -14.90
CA GLN A 4 11.16 9.31 -14.01
C GLN A 4 11.62 9.19 -12.55
N PHE A 5 12.76 8.54 -12.31
CA PHE A 5 13.33 8.41 -10.96
C PHE A 5 13.66 9.79 -10.36
N LYS A 6 14.34 10.65 -11.14
CA LYS A 6 14.70 12.01 -10.72
C LYS A 6 13.49 12.88 -10.40
N GLU A 7 12.39 12.73 -11.13
CA GLU A 7 11.14 13.45 -10.86
C GLU A 7 10.56 13.11 -9.49
N ILE A 8 10.53 11.82 -9.11
CA ILE A 8 10.07 11.40 -7.79
C ILE A 8 11.03 11.89 -6.69
N VAL A 9 12.35 11.82 -6.91
CA VAL A 9 13.35 12.34 -5.97
C VAL A 9 13.22 13.86 -5.78
N ALA A 10 12.91 14.62 -6.83
CA ALA A 10 12.71 16.05 -6.73
C ALA A 10 11.52 16.41 -5.82
N LEU A 11 10.38 15.73 -6.02
CA LEU A 11 9.20 15.89 -5.15
C LEU A 11 9.51 15.45 -3.72
N ALA A 12 10.23 14.33 -3.53
CA ALA A 12 10.63 13.88 -2.20
C ALA A 12 11.47 14.93 -1.46
N LYS A 13 12.42 15.59 -2.14
CA LYS A 13 13.23 16.68 -1.56
C LYS A 13 12.38 17.90 -1.20
N GLU A 14 11.43 18.25 -2.05
CA GLU A 14 10.50 19.34 -1.77
C GLU A 14 9.65 19.04 -0.53
N TYR A 15 9.03 17.87 -0.49
CA TYR A 15 8.16 17.43 0.60
C TYR A 15 8.92 17.20 1.91
N GLN A 16 10.15 16.69 1.86
CA GLN A 16 11.04 16.63 3.02
C GLN A 16 11.33 18.04 3.56
N GLY A 17 11.58 19.01 2.67
CA GLY A 17 11.73 20.40 3.06
C GLY A 17 10.50 20.99 3.76
N TYR A 18 9.29 20.63 3.32
CA TYR A 18 8.05 21.02 4.00
C TYR A 18 7.82 20.28 5.33
N PHE A 19 8.30 19.04 5.43
CA PHE A 19 8.20 18.25 6.65
C PHE A 19 9.12 18.77 7.76
N ASP A 20 10.35 19.16 7.39
CA ASP A 20 11.39 19.62 8.30
C ASP A 20 11.24 21.10 8.69
N ASP A 21 10.70 21.93 7.80
CA ASP A 21 10.51 23.36 8.02
C ASP A 21 9.02 23.77 7.90
N PRO A 22 8.30 23.88 9.03
CA PRO A 22 6.90 24.32 9.05
C PRO A 22 6.69 25.72 8.48
N GLN A 23 7.66 26.64 8.59
CA GLN A 23 7.52 27.98 8.03
C GLN A 23 7.57 27.92 6.51
N LYS A 24 8.51 27.15 5.95
CA LYS A 24 8.58 26.89 4.50
C LYS A 24 7.29 26.30 3.96
N LEU A 25 6.67 25.35 4.68
CA LEU A 25 5.37 24.80 4.32
C LEU A 25 4.26 25.86 4.33
N ILE A 26 4.19 26.69 5.37
CA ILE A 26 3.19 27.76 5.46
C ILE A 26 3.37 28.78 4.34
N ASP A 27 4.60 29.17 4.03
CA ASP A 27 4.90 30.09 2.93
C ASP A 27 4.46 29.50 1.57
N ALA A 28 4.70 28.20 1.35
CA ALA A 28 4.26 27.50 0.15
C ALA A 28 2.72 27.41 0.05
N ILE A 29 2.03 27.12 1.16
CA ILE A 29 0.55 27.08 1.21
C ILE A 29 -0.04 28.46 0.92
N ASN A 30 0.54 29.52 1.48
CA ASN A 30 0.12 30.90 1.24
C ASN A 30 0.34 31.35 -0.21
N GLY A 31 1.20 30.66 -0.96
CA GLY A 31 1.47 30.92 -2.38
C GLY A 31 0.54 30.17 -3.36
N LEU A 32 -0.40 29.35 -2.87
CA LEU A 32 -1.35 28.64 -3.73
C LEU A 32 -2.32 29.61 -4.41
N SER A 33 -2.77 29.24 -5.61
CA SER A 33 -3.77 30.03 -6.33
C SER A 33 -5.14 29.96 -5.64
N GLU A 34 -5.98 30.97 -5.87
CA GLU A 34 -7.35 30.95 -5.36
C GLU A 34 -8.13 29.74 -5.89
N ASP A 35 -7.93 29.36 -7.16
CA ASP A 35 -8.55 28.17 -7.77
C ASP A 35 -8.14 26.88 -7.02
N ASP A 36 -6.85 26.70 -6.73
CA ASP A 36 -6.37 25.54 -5.97
C ASP A 36 -7.01 25.49 -4.57
N LEU A 37 -7.10 26.64 -3.89
CA LEU A 37 -7.69 26.74 -2.56
C LEU A 37 -9.20 26.46 -2.59
N GLN A 38 -9.93 26.94 -3.61
CA GLN A 38 -11.35 26.66 -3.79
C GLN A 38 -11.61 25.17 -4.04
N GLU A 39 -10.78 24.51 -4.84
CA GLU A 39 -10.88 23.07 -5.03
C GLU A 39 -10.59 22.29 -3.74
N ILE A 40 -9.59 22.71 -2.95
CA ILE A 40 -9.30 22.10 -1.64
C ILE A 40 -10.49 22.25 -0.69
N ILE A 41 -11.14 23.41 -0.66
CA ILE A 41 -12.36 23.62 0.12
C ILE A 41 -13.43 22.63 -0.34
N LYS A 42 -13.65 22.50 -1.66
CA LYS A 42 -14.61 21.55 -2.21
C LYS A 42 -14.31 20.10 -1.81
N ASP A 43 -13.05 19.67 -1.92
CA ASP A 43 -12.61 18.31 -1.60
C ASP A 43 -12.77 17.95 -0.10
N TYR A 44 -12.73 18.94 0.80
CA TYR A 44 -12.73 18.73 2.25
C TYR A 44 -13.91 19.36 3.00
N SER A 45 -14.93 19.83 2.28
CA SER A 45 -16.16 20.40 2.85
C SER A 45 -17.43 19.94 2.15
N ASP A 46 -17.38 18.77 1.51
CA ASP A 46 -18.54 18.14 0.88
C ASP A 46 -19.58 17.71 1.94
N PRO A 47 -20.81 18.28 1.94
CA PRO A 47 -21.86 17.93 2.88
C PRO A 47 -22.40 16.50 2.73
N SER A 48 -22.12 15.82 1.61
CA SER A 48 -22.53 14.43 1.38
C SER A 48 -21.65 13.41 2.10
N GLU A 49 -20.47 13.82 2.56
CA GLU A 49 -19.51 12.98 3.27
C GLU A 49 -19.71 13.06 4.79
N GLU A 50 -19.11 12.12 5.53
CA GLU A 50 -19.07 12.18 7.00
C GLU A 50 -18.15 13.31 7.48
N PHE A 51 -18.62 14.10 8.46
CA PHE A 51 -17.83 15.19 9.05
C PHE A 51 -16.58 14.64 9.72
N LYS A 52 -15.42 15.16 9.31
CA LYS A 52 -14.11 14.82 9.89
C LYS A 52 -13.38 16.09 10.35
N PRO A 53 -13.01 16.21 11.64
CA PRO A 53 -12.33 17.39 12.18
C PRO A 53 -11.10 17.85 11.38
N VAL A 54 -10.31 16.91 10.88
CA VAL A 54 -9.09 17.21 10.09
C VAL A 54 -9.44 17.74 8.70
N ASN A 55 -10.51 17.24 8.08
CA ASN A 55 -10.98 17.77 6.80
C ASN A 55 -11.51 19.20 6.98
N PHE A 56 -12.28 19.43 8.05
CA PHE A 56 -12.73 20.78 8.39
C PHE A 56 -11.57 21.74 8.65
N LEU A 57 -10.53 21.32 9.39
CA LEU A 57 -9.30 22.09 9.59
C LEU A 57 -8.64 22.49 8.26
N ARG A 58 -8.54 21.56 7.30
CA ARG A 58 -7.96 21.81 5.97
C ARG A 58 -8.77 22.84 5.20
N ALA A 59 -10.08 22.65 5.11
CA ALA A 59 -10.94 23.59 4.40
C ALA A 59 -10.96 24.98 5.05
N GLU A 60 -10.96 25.03 6.38
CA GLU A 60 -10.93 26.31 7.11
C GLU A 60 -9.61 27.05 6.91
N ALA A 61 -8.47 26.34 6.91
CA ALA A 61 -7.19 26.96 6.58
C ALA A 61 -7.22 27.59 5.17
N ALA A 62 -7.75 26.88 4.17
CA ALA A 62 -7.91 27.41 2.82
C ALA A 62 -8.84 28.63 2.76
N ARG A 63 -9.99 28.60 3.47
CA ARG A 63 -10.91 29.76 3.56
C ARG A 63 -10.23 30.98 4.15
N ARG A 64 -9.43 30.81 5.20
CA ARG A 64 -8.69 31.92 5.84
C ARG A 64 -7.63 32.50 4.90
N ILE A 65 -6.98 31.69 4.08
CA ILE A 65 -6.04 32.20 3.05
C ILE A 65 -6.79 33.03 2.01
N ILE A 66 -7.92 32.55 1.48
CA ILE A 66 -8.73 33.32 0.50
C ILE A 66 -9.21 34.64 1.12
N ARG A 67 -9.66 34.63 2.37
CA ARG A 67 -10.21 35.81 3.05
C ARG A 67 -9.13 36.82 3.46
N ASP A 68 -8.06 36.35 4.08
CA ASP A 68 -7.06 37.18 4.78
C ASP A 68 -5.74 37.31 3.99
N GLY A 69 -5.63 36.62 2.86
CA GLY A 69 -4.45 36.56 1.99
C GLY A 69 -3.34 35.62 2.48
N LYS A 70 -3.33 35.23 3.76
CA LYS A 70 -2.32 34.32 4.33
C LYS A 70 -2.76 33.75 5.68
N ILE A 71 -2.13 32.65 6.07
CA ILE A 71 -2.15 32.09 7.43
C ILE A 71 -0.74 32.06 8.02
N GLY A 72 -0.64 32.02 9.35
CA GLY A 72 0.61 31.77 10.07
C GLY A 72 0.64 30.39 10.69
N ILE A 73 1.80 29.99 11.23
CA ILE A 73 1.96 28.71 11.95
C ILE A 73 0.92 28.56 13.07
N ASN A 74 0.75 29.62 13.88
CA ASN A 74 -0.17 29.61 15.02
C ASN A 74 -1.65 29.55 14.59
N THR A 75 -1.99 29.90 13.34
CA THR A 75 -3.36 29.84 12.84
C THR A 75 -3.88 28.40 12.82
N VAL A 76 -3.02 27.41 12.58
CA VAL A 76 -3.43 26.00 12.55
C VAL A 76 -3.81 25.53 13.95
N ASP A 77 -3.02 25.89 14.95
CA ASP A 77 -3.27 25.49 16.33
C ASP A 77 -4.49 26.20 16.92
N ASP A 78 -4.72 27.46 16.55
CA ASP A 78 -5.95 28.21 16.83
C ASP A 78 -7.20 27.47 16.28
N ILE A 79 -7.17 27.06 15.00
CA ILE A 79 -8.29 26.30 14.41
C ILE A 79 -8.49 24.98 15.15
N LYS A 80 -7.41 24.24 15.46
CA LYS A 80 -7.52 22.97 16.21
C LYS A 80 -8.15 23.18 17.59
N GLU A 81 -7.77 24.24 18.31
CA GLU A 81 -8.34 24.56 19.62
C GLU A 81 -9.84 24.88 19.53
N HIS A 82 -10.23 25.71 18.56
CA HIS A 82 -11.65 25.99 18.32
C HIS A 82 -12.45 24.74 17.93
N ILE A 83 -11.85 23.83 17.16
CA ILE A 83 -12.48 22.54 16.84
C ILE A 83 -12.67 21.70 18.10
N ARG A 84 -11.64 21.53 18.93
CA ARG A 84 -11.71 20.77 20.19
C ARG A 84 -12.79 21.29 21.12
N ASN A 85 -12.91 22.62 21.20
CA ASN A 85 -13.86 23.31 22.05
C ASN A 85 -15.25 23.46 21.41
N LYS A 86 -15.46 22.91 20.20
CA LYS A 86 -16.70 23.03 19.43
C LYS A 86 -17.16 24.49 19.26
N ASN A 87 -16.20 25.42 19.15
CA ASN A 87 -16.47 26.85 19.08
C ASN A 87 -16.90 27.25 17.66
N THR A 88 -18.17 27.02 17.32
CA THR A 88 -18.72 27.33 16.00
C THR A 88 -18.68 28.82 15.64
N GLU A 89 -18.73 29.70 16.64
CA GLU A 89 -18.73 31.16 16.44
C GLU A 89 -17.37 31.71 15.99
N ALA A 90 -16.29 30.95 16.16
CA ALA A 90 -14.96 31.33 15.67
C ALA A 90 -14.83 31.21 14.13
N PHE A 91 -15.81 30.61 13.44
CA PHE A 91 -15.75 30.30 12.02
C PHE A 91 -16.76 31.14 11.23
N ALA A 92 -16.29 32.28 10.70
CA ALA A 92 -17.15 33.30 10.06
C ALA A 92 -17.98 32.80 8.86
N LEU A 93 -17.52 31.77 8.13
CA LEU A 93 -18.17 31.22 6.93
C LEU A 93 -18.54 29.74 7.09
N ILE A 94 -18.86 29.31 8.31
CA ILE A 94 -19.26 27.92 8.58
C ILE A 94 -20.67 27.64 8.04
N SER A 95 -20.82 26.57 7.26
CA SER A 95 -22.14 26.12 6.80
C SER A 95 -22.89 25.37 7.91
N ASP A 96 -24.21 25.27 7.80
CA ASP A 96 -25.05 24.55 8.78
C ASP A 96 -24.60 23.09 8.96
N TYR A 97 -24.25 22.43 7.86
CA TYR A 97 -23.68 21.08 7.89
C TYR A 97 -22.42 21.01 8.77
N HIS A 98 -21.46 21.92 8.59
CA HIS A 98 -20.24 21.91 9.40
C HIS A 98 -20.49 22.33 10.84
N ARG A 99 -21.46 23.21 11.09
CA ARG A 99 -21.88 23.60 12.44
C ARG A 99 -22.44 22.41 13.20
N THR A 100 -23.35 21.64 12.57
CA THR A 100 -23.89 20.40 13.13
C THR A 100 -22.77 19.38 13.36
N GLY A 101 -21.94 19.12 12.34
CA GLY A 101 -20.83 18.17 12.44
C GLY A 101 -19.85 18.52 13.57
N LEU A 102 -19.51 19.80 13.72
CA LEU A 102 -18.62 20.26 14.78
C LEU A 102 -19.24 20.09 16.18
N ASN A 103 -20.55 20.30 16.31
CA ASN A 103 -21.25 20.10 17.58
C ASN A 103 -21.42 18.62 17.93
N GLU A 104 -21.55 17.74 16.93
CA GLU A 104 -21.98 16.35 17.14
C GLU A 104 -20.85 15.31 17.03
N TYR A 105 -19.67 15.66 16.49
CA TYR A 105 -18.61 14.66 16.34
C TYR A 105 -18.24 14.01 17.67
N ARG A 106 -17.96 12.70 17.60
CA ARG A 106 -17.62 11.87 18.75
C ARG A 106 -16.25 12.26 19.31
N VAL A 107 -16.21 12.53 20.61
CA VAL A 107 -14.97 12.71 21.36
C VAL A 107 -14.54 11.36 21.94
N THR A 108 -13.26 11.03 21.79
CA THR A 108 -12.63 9.82 22.34
C THR A 108 -11.54 10.19 23.35
N GLU A 109 -11.06 9.23 24.14
CA GLU A 109 -9.94 9.46 25.08
C GLU A 109 -8.66 9.93 24.38
N LYS A 110 -8.40 9.43 23.17
CA LYS A 110 -7.29 9.88 22.35
C LYS A 110 -7.68 11.16 21.61
N ASP A 111 -6.84 12.19 21.71
CA ASP A 111 -7.01 13.45 20.98
C ASP A 111 -7.02 13.21 19.45
N MET A 112 -8.01 13.78 18.77
CA MET A 112 -8.22 13.58 17.33
C MET A 112 -7.07 14.12 16.47
N PHE A 113 -6.31 15.09 16.99
CA PHE A 113 -5.17 15.72 16.32
C PHE A 113 -3.82 15.14 16.76
N SER A 114 -3.80 14.11 17.62
CA SER A 114 -2.56 13.48 18.12
C SER A 114 -1.63 12.98 17.01
N ASN A 115 -2.18 12.44 15.91
CA ASN A 115 -1.40 12.00 14.75
C ASN A 115 -1.06 13.14 13.77
N TRP A 116 -1.52 14.36 14.05
CA TRP A 116 -1.52 15.55 13.17
C TRP A 116 -0.74 16.73 13.80
N SER A 117 0.26 16.41 14.62
CA SER A 117 1.15 17.40 15.26
C SER A 117 2.08 18.08 14.27
N ASN A 118 2.62 17.32 13.31
CA ASN A 118 3.42 17.88 12.22
C ASN A 118 2.49 18.47 11.12
N LEU A 119 2.77 19.71 10.69
CA LEU A 119 1.93 20.44 9.72
C LEU A 119 1.91 19.77 8.33
N TRP A 120 3.00 19.15 7.88
CA TRP A 120 3.00 18.40 6.62
C TRP A 120 1.96 17.29 6.65
N ARG A 121 1.79 16.61 7.79
CA ARG A 121 0.78 15.55 7.89
C ARG A 121 -0.62 16.09 7.64
N VAL A 122 -0.92 17.28 8.14
CA VAL A 122 -2.19 17.97 7.89
C VAL A 122 -2.30 18.36 6.41
N PHE A 123 -1.28 19.03 5.86
CA PHE A 123 -1.38 19.76 4.60
C PHE A 123 -0.73 19.10 3.38
N HIS A 124 -0.16 17.90 3.47
CA HIS A 124 0.44 17.21 2.32
C HIS A 124 -0.52 17.12 1.13
N VAL A 125 -1.83 17.01 1.41
CA VAL A 125 -2.89 16.95 0.41
C VAL A 125 -3.09 18.24 -0.38
N PHE A 126 -2.55 19.38 0.08
CA PHE A 126 -2.59 20.64 -0.67
C PHE A 126 -1.67 20.55 -1.90
N PHE A 127 -0.58 19.79 -1.80
CA PHE A 127 0.42 19.64 -2.84
C PHE A 127 0.31 18.29 -3.57
N TYR A 128 0.05 17.22 -2.82
CA TYR A 128 -0.07 15.87 -3.34
C TYR A 128 -1.53 15.51 -3.66
N ARG A 129 -2.08 16.15 -4.69
CA ARG A 129 -3.47 15.99 -5.17
C ARG A 129 -3.57 15.95 -6.69
N GLY A 130 -4.76 15.68 -7.21
CA GLY A 130 -5.11 15.78 -8.63
C GLY A 130 -4.09 15.14 -9.58
N ILE A 131 -3.65 15.92 -10.57
CA ILE A 131 -2.73 15.48 -11.62
C ILE A 131 -1.34 15.11 -11.09
N VAL A 132 -0.86 15.76 -10.01
CA VAL A 132 0.43 15.44 -9.39
C VAL A 132 0.39 14.02 -8.82
N LYS A 133 -0.66 13.71 -8.06
CA LYS A 133 -0.89 12.37 -7.50
C LYS A 133 -1.00 11.30 -8.59
N GLN A 134 -1.76 11.58 -9.64
CA GLN A 134 -1.89 10.66 -10.77
C GLN A 134 -0.53 10.42 -11.46
N ARG A 135 0.21 11.49 -11.76
CA ARG A 135 1.53 11.40 -12.40
C ARG A 135 2.52 10.60 -11.56
N VAL A 136 2.57 10.81 -10.24
CA VAL A 136 3.43 10.04 -9.33
C VAL A 136 3.08 8.56 -9.38
N ARG A 137 1.79 8.19 -9.28
CA ARG A 137 1.34 6.79 -9.37
C ARG A 137 1.70 6.15 -10.70
N ASP A 138 1.44 6.82 -11.80
CA ASP A 138 1.79 6.34 -13.14
C ASP A 138 3.30 6.15 -13.29
N THR A 139 4.09 7.06 -12.71
CA THR A 139 5.55 7.01 -12.74
C THR A 139 6.07 5.84 -11.92
N LEU A 140 5.58 5.63 -10.70
CA LEU A 140 5.93 4.50 -9.86
C LEU A 140 5.55 3.18 -10.53
N ASN A 141 4.35 3.08 -11.11
CA ASN A 141 3.92 1.89 -11.85
C ASN A 141 4.85 1.57 -13.03
N ARG A 142 5.31 2.59 -13.77
CA ARG A 142 6.30 2.41 -14.84
C ARG A 142 7.66 1.98 -14.30
N ILE A 143 8.13 2.53 -13.18
CA ILE A 143 9.37 2.09 -12.53
C ILE A 143 9.26 0.62 -12.14
N THR A 144 8.20 0.23 -11.44
CA THR A 144 7.94 -1.14 -11.00
C THR A 144 7.88 -2.11 -12.18
N ALA A 145 7.11 -1.79 -13.22
CA ALA A 145 6.97 -2.66 -14.40
C ALA A 145 8.30 -2.87 -15.13
N ASN A 146 9.11 -1.81 -15.28
CA ASN A 146 10.43 -1.94 -15.88
C ASN A 146 11.39 -2.73 -14.98
N LEU A 147 11.36 -2.54 -13.64
CA LEU A 147 12.17 -3.38 -12.74
C LEU A 147 11.82 -4.86 -12.86
N ILE A 148 10.53 -5.22 -12.86
CA ILE A 148 10.07 -6.61 -13.04
C ILE A 148 10.62 -7.18 -14.36
N LYS A 149 10.50 -6.40 -15.45
CA LYS A 149 10.98 -6.79 -16.78
C LYS A 149 12.50 -6.95 -16.82
N ASP A 150 13.24 -5.93 -16.39
CA ASP A 150 14.70 -5.85 -16.55
C ASP A 150 15.43 -6.81 -15.59
N LEU A 151 14.83 -7.13 -14.44
CA LEU A 151 15.28 -8.21 -13.55
C LEU A 151 14.87 -9.60 -14.05
N GLY A 152 14.04 -9.71 -15.09
CA GLY A 152 13.53 -10.97 -15.61
C GLY A 152 12.73 -11.76 -14.57
N LEU A 153 11.88 -11.08 -13.81
CA LEU A 153 11.05 -11.67 -12.75
C LEU A 153 9.74 -12.20 -13.33
N LYS A 154 9.65 -13.52 -13.52
CA LYS A 154 8.45 -14.21 -14.03
C LYS A 154 7.50 -14.54 -12.88
N ASP A 155 6.21 -14.26 -13.05
CA ASP A 155 5.17 -14.46 -12.02
C ASP A 155 5.47 -13.72 -10.71
N PHE A 156 5.75 -12.41 -10.79
CA PHE A 156 5.91 -11.54 -9.62
C PHE A 156 4.79 -10.50 -9.55
N LYS A 157 4.39 -10.18 -8.33
CA LYS A 157 3.46 -9.10 -7.98
C LYS A 157 4.23 -7.92 -7.39
N SER A 158 3.55 -6.79 -7.24
CA SER A 158 4.12 -5.61 -6.60
C SER A 158 3.12 -4.89 -5.72
N HIS A 159 3.63 -4.27 -4.66
CA HIS A 159 2.91 -3.31 -3.85
C HIS A 159 3.66 -1.97 -3.89
N THR A 160 2.93 -0.88 -4.14
CA THR A 160 3.50 0.46 -4.28
C THR A 160 2.82 1.38 -3.29
N VAL A 161 3.61 2.19 -2.59
CA VAL A 161 3.15 3.25 -1.69
C VAL A 161 3.70 4.58 -2.16
N ASP A 162 2.79 5.52 -2.36
CA ASP A 162 3.10 6.87 -2.82
C ASP A 162 3.22 7.84 -1.65
N PHE A 163 3.30 9.15 -1.93
CA PHE A 163 3.42 10.19 -0.90
C PHE A 163 2.20 10.34 0.04
N GLN A 164 1.09 9.60 -0.14
CA GLN A 164 0.11 9.48 0.95
C GLN A 164 0.69 8.71 2.14
N GLY A 165 1.65 7.82 1.89
CA GLY A 165 2.16 6.86 2.86
C GLY A 165 1.16 5.72 3.11
N PRO A 166 1.59 4.67 3.84
CA PRO A 166 0.78 3.47 4.03
C PRO A 166 -0.51 3.71 4.85
N ASN A 167 -0.53 4.78 5.64
CA ASN A 167 -1.65 5.15 6.52
C ASN A 167 -2.31 6.49 6.13
N ASN A 168 -2.01 7.04 4.95
CA ASN A 168 -2.56 8.32 4.46
C ASN A 168 -2.27 9.55 5.34
N PHE A 169 -1.15 9.54 6.08
CA PHE A 169 -0.70 10.68 6.89
C PHE A 169 0.26 11.62 6.16
N GLY A 170 0.56 11.37 4.89
CA GLY A 170 1.59 12.08 4.15
C GLY A 170 2.98 11.54 4.47
N ALA A 171 3.67 11.09 3.44
CA ALA A 171 5.06 10.66 3.47
C ALA A 171 5.93 11.62 2.65
N THR A 172 7.23 11.61 2.90
CA THR A 172 8.23 12.38 2.14
C THR A 172 9.02 11.49 1.18
N ASN A 173 8.69 10.19 1.16
CA ASN A 173 9.24 9.18 0.28
C ASN A 173 8.12 8.34 -0.34
N CYS A 174 8.45 7.66 -1.42
CA CYS A 174 7.65 6.58 -2.00
C CYS A 174 8.41 5.27 -1.84
N TRP A 175 7.73 4.14 -1.87
CA TRP A 175 8.41 2.85 -1.93
C TRP A 175 7.60 1.82 -2.70
N LEU A 176 8.30 0.80 -3.19
CA LEU A 176 7.71 -0.36 -3.85
C LEU A 176 8.37 -1.65 -3.35
N ALA A 177 7.57 -2.70 -3.31
CA ALA A 177 7.96 -4.05 -2.96
C ALA A 177 7.53 -4.98 -4.09
N ILE A 178 8.47 -5.64 -4.75
CA ILE A 178 8.21 -6.68 -5.76
C ILE A 178 8.46 -8.04 -5.10
N TYR A 179 7.52 -8.98 -5.26
CA TYR A 179 7.51 -10.26 -4.53
C TYR A 179 6.89 -11.39 -5.37
N PRO A 180 7.20 -12.66 -5.09
CA PRO A 180 6.71 -13.77 -5.91
C PRO A 180 5.19 -13.85 -5.92
N GLY A 181 4.61 -14.16 -7.08
CA GLY A 181 3.17 -14.15 -7.33
C GLY A 181 2.39 -15.14 -6.48
N TYR A 182 3.01 -16.28 -6.15
CA TYR A 182 2.45 -17.31 -5.26
C TYR A 182 2.37 -16.89 -3.78
N ARG A 183 2.96 -15.74 -3.39
CA ARG A 183 2.77 -15.16 -2.06
C ARG A 183 1.50 -14.31 -2.06
N GLU A 184 0.67 -14.47 -1.04
CA GLU A 184 -0.61 -13.75 -0.94
C GLU A 184 -0.39 -12.23 -0.87
N TYR A 185 0.50 -11.79 0.04
CA TYR A 185 0.88 -10.39 0.21
C TYR A 185 2.41 -10.24 0.28
N HIS A 186 2.90 -9.04 -0.03
CA HIS A 186 4.31 -8.69 0.14
C HIS A 186 4.83 -8.97 1.56
N GLN A 187 3.95 -8.84 2.57
CA GLN A 187 4.27 -9.11 3.98
C GLN A 187 4.67 -10.56 4.27
N ASN A 188 4.37 -11.50 3.37
CA ASN A 188 4.70 -12.92 3.48
C ASN A 188 5.94 -13.32 2.65
N ALA A 189 6.68 -12.35 2.12
CA ALA A 189 7.74 -12.59 1.14
C ALA A 189 9.03 -11.84 1.50
N TYR A 190 10.16 -12.34 1.00
CA TYR A 190 11.36 -11.53 0.85
C TYR A 190 11.23 -10.72 -0.43
N GLN A 191 11.37 -9.41 -0.33
CA GLN A 191 10.96 -8.46 -1.35
C GLN A 191 12.19 -7.87 -2.03
N PHE A 192 12.09 -7.65 -3.34
CA PHE A 192 12.90 -6.64 -4.01
C PHE A 192 12.30 -5.29 -3.64
N PHE A 193 13.04 -4.51 -2.87
CA PHE A 193 12.55 -3.28 -2.26
C PHE A 193 13.27 -2.08 -2.83
N LEU A 194 12.51 -1.05 -3.22
CA LEU A 194 13.03 0.27 -3.58
C LEU A 194 12.25 1.33 -2.81
N GLU A 195 12.99 2.20 -2.14
CA GLU A 195 12.49 3.42 -1.52
C GLU A 195 13.10 4.61 -2.24
N ILE A 196 12.24 5.51 -2.71
CA ILE A 196 12.60 6.73 -3.43
C ILE A 196 12.30 7.92 -2.53
N GLY A 197 13.35 8.54 -2.03
CA GLY A 197 13.32 9.66 -1.09
C GLY A 197 14.52 10.59 -1.31
N VAL A 198 14.78 11.50 -0.36
CA VAL A 198 16.01 12.31 -0.35
C VAL A 198 17.25 11.41 -0.40
N ASP A 199 17.25 10.39 0.46
CA ASP A 199 18.22 9.29 0.48
C ASP A 199 17.53 8.03 -0.03
N SER A 200 17.55 7.84 -1.35
CA SER A 200 16.90 6.68 -1.96
C SER A 200 17.71 5.42 -1.68
N MET A 201 17.00 4.32 -1.40
CA MET A 201 17.58 3.06 -0.93
C MET A 201 16.96 1.88 -1.67
N ALA A 202 17.77 0.91 -2.08
CA ALA A 202 17.30 -0.34 -2.66
C ALA A 202 17.88 -1.54 -1.92
N GLY A 203 17.15 -2.66 -1.91
CA GLY A 203 17.69 -3.91 -1.42
C GLY A 203 16.67 -5.01 -1.19
N ARG A 204 16.93 -5.85 -0.19
CA ARG A 204 16.09 -6.96 0.24
C ARG A 204 15.44 -6.64 1.57
N ILE A 205 14.11 -6.76 1.63
CA ILE A 205 13.34 -6.61 2.87
C ILE A 205 12.47 -7.85 3.09
N ALA A 206 12.52 -8.44 4.28
CA ALA A 206 11.57 -9.43 4.74
C ALA A 206 10.24 -8.77 5.09
N GLY A 207 9.15 -9.33 4.57
CA GLY A 207 7.82 -8.90 4.94
C GLY A 207 7.53 -9.10 6.43
N SER A 208 6.66 -8.26 6.98
CA SER A 208 6.40 -8.20 8.42
C SER A 208 5.86 -9.51 9.03
N VAL A 209 5.23 -10.37 8.22
CA VAL A 209 4.72 -11.68 8.68
C VAL A 209 5.84 -12.73 8.78
N LEU A 210 6.92 -12.58 8.00
CA LEU A 210 8.08 -13.47 8.10
C LEU A 210 8.87 -13.25 9.39
N GLY A 211 8.91 -12.01 9.90
CA GLY A 211 9.63 -11.67 11.13
C GLY A 211 11.16 -11.74 11.03
N ASP A 212 11.73 -12.04 9.85
CA ASP A 212 13.17 -12.16 9.63
C ASP A 212 13.84 -10.81 9.30
N ASN A 213 13.86 -9.93 10.30
CA ASN A 213 14.48 -8.62 10.15
C ASN A 213 16.00 -8.67 9.99
N GLU A 214 16.66 -9.75 10.42
CA GLU A 214 18.11 -9.92 10.32
C GLU A 214 18.57 -10.11 8.87
N SER A 215 17.71 -10.68 8.02
CA SER A 215 17.96 -10.80 6.58
C SER A 215 17.88 -9.47 5.82
N ASN A 216 17.37 -8.40 6.44
CA ASN A 216 17.15 -7.12 5.76
C ASN A 216 18.48 -6.50 5.34
N PHE A 217 18.53 -6.03 4.11
CA PHE A 217 19.66 -5.31 3.56
C PHE A 217 19.16 -4.21 2.63
N LYS A 218 19.58 -2.96 2.85
CA LYS A 218 19.36 -1.86 1.91
C LYS A 218 20.64 -1.05 1.80
N THR A 219 20.89 -0.49 0.61
CA THR A 219 21.99 0.43 0.35
C THR A 219 21.51 1.61 -0.49
N SER A 220 22.26 2.71 -0.43
CA SER A 220 21.95 3.92 -1.20
C SER A 220 22.00 3.66 -2.69
N VAL A 221 21.04 4.25 -3.39
CA VAL A 221 20.94 4.30 -4.84
C VAL A 221 20.60 5.71 -5.26
N PHE A 222 21.04 6.11 -6.45
CA PHE A 222 20.93 7.50 -6.91
C PHE A 222 20.01 7.64 -8.11
N ASP A 223 19.74 6.53 -8.79
CA ASP A 223 19.13 6.50 -10.10
C ASP A 223 18.58 5.09 -10.42
N TYR A 224 17.96 4.92 -11.59
CA TYR A 224 17.36 3.64 -11.95
C TYR A 224 18.42 2.57 -12.22
N ALA A 225 19.52 2.91 -12.91
CA ALA A 225 20.60 1.99 -13.21
C ALA A 225 21.27 1.40 -11.96
N SER A 226 21.59 2.23 -10.96
CA SER A 226 22.14 1.79 -9.68
C SER A 226 21.15 0.92 -8.89
N THR A 227 19.86 1.26 -8.93
CA THR A 227 18.79 0.42 -8.37
C THR A 227 18.76 -0.97 -9.01
N LEU A 228 18.71 -1.03 -10.34
CA LEU A 228 18.65 -2.30 -11.08
C LEU A 228 19.87 -3.16 -10.78
N LYS A 229 21.07 -2.57 -10.73
CA LYS A 229 22.30 -3.27 -10.37
C LYS A 229 22.21 -3.92 -8.99
N ILE A 230 21.87 -3.14 -7.96
CA ILE A 230 21.76 -3.66 -6.58
C ILE A 230 20.72 -4.77 -6.48
N LEU A 231 19.55 -4.59 -7.08
CA LEU A 231 18.49 -5.60 -7.03
C LEU A 231 18.85 -6.87 -7.81
N ASN A 232 19.58 -6.73 -8.93
CA ASN A 232 20.06 -7.87 -9.70
C ASN A 232 21.12 -8.66 -8.93
N ASP A 233 22.04 -7.99 -8.25
CA ASP A 233 23.05 -8.63 -7.40
C ASP A 233 22.41 -9.40 -6.23
N LEU A 234 21.31 -8.88 -5.67
CA LEU A 234 20.56 -9.52 -4.59
C LEU A 234 19.58 -10.61 -5.07
N LYS A 235 19.24 -10.65 -6.36
CA LYS A 235 18.22 -11.55 -6.91
C LYS A 235 18.39 -13.02 -6.48
N PRO A 236 19.58 -13.66 -6.60
CA PRO A 236 19.74 -15.06 -6.23
C PRO A 236 19.43 -15.32 -4.75
N SER A 237 19.78 -14.38 -3.88
CA SER A 237 19.53 -14.50 -2.45
C SER A 237 18.05 -14.33 -2.10
N ILE A 238 17.36 -13.41 -2.78
CA ILE A 238 15.92 -13.17 -2.58
C ILE A 238 15.12 -14.39 -3.07
N GLU A 239 15.47 -14.94 -4.22
CA GLU A 239 14.83 -16.14 -4.77
C GLU A 239 15.06 -17.36 -3.86
N LYS A 240 16.29 -17.56 -3.38
CA LYS A 240 16.61 -18.63 -2.42
C LYS A 240 15.77 -18.52 -1.16
N LEU A 241 15.78 -17.36 -0.50
CA LEU A 241 15.04 -17.15 0.75
C LEU A 241 13.53 -17.37 0.57
N ASN A 242 12.95 -16.91 -0.55
CA ASN A 242 11.54 -17.18 -0.84
C ASN A 242 11.26 -18.66 -1.12
N SER A 243 12.19 -19.37 -1.78
CA SER A 243 12.07 -20.81 -2.03
C SER A 243 12.15 -21.65 -0.76
N GLU A 244 12.91 -21.20 0.24
CA GLU A 244 13.08 -21.87 1.53
C GLU A 244 11.96 -21.50 2.53
N ALA A 245 11.36 -20.31 2.40
CA ALA A 245 10.30 -19.87 3.30
C ALA A 245 9.04 -20.73 3.18
N ILE A 246 8.48 -21.09 4.33
CA ILE A 246 7.26 -21.88 4.47
C ILE A 246 6.08 -21.16 3.80
N ASN A 247 5.30 -21.92 3.04
CA ASN A 247 3.98 -21.49 2.57
C ASN A 247 2.88 -22.07 3.45
N TYR A 248 1.75 -21.36 3.49
CA TYR A 248 0.56 -21.77 4.22
C TYR A 248 -0.58 -21.92 3.22
N PHE A 249 -1.20 -23.09 3.20
CA PHE A 249 -2.33 -23.39 2.32
C PHE A 249 -3.57 -23.68 3.14
N LYS A 250 -4.73 -23.27 2.63
CA LYS A 250 -6.03 -23.69 3.13
C LYS A 250 -6.73 -24.48 2.05
N PHE A 251 -7.28 -25.64 2.40
CA PHE A 251 -8.09 -26.42 1.49
C PHE A 251 -9.32 -26.99 2.18
N SER A 252 -10.33 -27.33 1.38
CA SER A 252 -11.57 -27.98 1.84
C SER A 252 -11.59 -29.41 1.31
N PRO A 253 -11.60 -30.45 2.17
CA PRO A 253 -11.60 -31.84 1.73
C PRO A 253 -13.00 -32.27 1.27
N GLY A 254 -13.38 -31.85 0.06
CA GLY A 254 -14.74 -32.03 -0.47
C GLY A 254 -15.76 -31.04 0.11
N SER A 255 -16.99 -31.08 -0.42
CA SER A 255 -18.08 -30.21 0.03
C SER A 255 -18.38 -30.47 1.50
N GLN A 256 -18.36 -29.41 2.32
CA GLN A 256 -18.53 -29.50 3.78
C GLN A 256 -17.59 -30.50 4.46
N ALA A 257 -16.39 -30.68 3.90
CA ALA A 257 -15.38 -31.61 4.38
C ALA A 257 -15.79 -33.10 4.32
N SER A 258 -16.60 -33.48 3.31
CA SER A 258 -17.09 -34.85 3.13
C SER A 258 -15.98 -35.92 3.00
N GLU A 259 -14.82 -35.55 2.46
CA GLU A 259 -13.68 -36.47 2.25
C GLU A 259 -12.67 -36.44 3.40
N TRP A 260 -12.94 -35.71 4.49
CA TRP A 260 -11.97 -35.50 5.58
C TRP A 260 -11.43 -36.81 6.15
N GLU A 261 -12.31 -37.74 6.54
CA GLU A 261 -11.91 -39.02 7.13
C GLU A 261 -10.98 -39.80 6.21
N ARG A 262 -11.28 -39.81 4.90
CA ARG A 262 -10.47 -40.51 3.91
C ARG A 262 -9.10 -39.84 3.77
N PHE A 263 -9.07 -38.54 3.52
CA PHE A 263 -7.83 -37.78 3.30
C PHE A 263 -6.91 -37.82 4.52
N TYR A 264 -7.48 -37.74 5.72
CA TYR A 264 -6.73 -37.85 6.97
C TYR A 264 -6.09 -39.23 7.14
N ASN A 265 -6.87 -40.31 6.94
CA ASN A 265 -6.37 -41.68 7.08
C ASN A 265 -5.35 -42.06 6.00
N GLU A 266 -5.53 -41.57 4.77
CA GLU A 266 -4.61 -41.79 3.65
C GLU A 266 -3.38 -40.87 3.72
N GLY A 267 -3.42 -39.80 4.53
CA GLY A 267 -2.33 -38.82 4.63
C GLY A 267 -2.16 -37.97 3.37
N VAL A 268 -3.24 -37.70 2.65
CA VAL A 268 -3.24 -37.00 1.35
C VAL A 268 -4.03 -35.70 1.40
N ILE A 269 -3.69 -34.78 0.51
CA ILE A 269 -4.51 -33.61 0.19
C ILE A 269 -4.88 -33.70 -1.29
N ALA A 270 -6.14 -33.41 -1.62
CA ALA A 270 -6.59 -33.37 -3.00
C ALA A 270 -7.63 -32.28 -3.20
N LEU A 271 -7.65 -31.72 -4.40
CA LEU A 271 -8.70 -30.83 -4.89
C LEU A 271 -9.38 -31.49 -6.08
N ASP A 272 -10.71 -31.41 -6.13
CA ASP A 272 -11.44 -31.73 -7.35
C ASP A 272 -11.39 -30.53 -8.29
N LEU A 273 -10.54 -30.65 -9.31
CA LEU A 273 -10.38 -29.68 -10.39
C LEU A 273 -10.61 -30.33 -11.75
N SER A 274 -11.39 -31.42 -11.77
CA SER A 274 -11.75 -32.15 -12.99
C SER A 274 -12.48 -31.28 -14.03
N ASN A 275 -13.03 -30.15 -13.61
CA ASN A 275 -13.67 -29.16 -14.47
C ASN A 275 -12.68 -28.34 -15.32
N LEU A 276 -11.38 -28.35 -15.00
CA LEU A 276 -10.37 -27.61 -15.74
C LEU A 276 -9.79 -28.51 -16.85
N PRO A 277 -9.72 -28.05 -18.11
CA PRO A 277 -9.22 -28.84 -19.23
C PRO A 277 -7.69 -28.87 -19.27
N VAL A 278 -7.05 -29.18 -18.14
CA VAL A 278 -5.59 -29.13 -17.99
C VAL A 278 -5.06 -30.41 -17.34
N GLY A 279 -3.96 -30.93 -17.89
CA GLY A 279 -3.21 -32.06 -17.33
C GLY A 279 -2.11 -31.59 -16.37
N ASP A 280 -0.92 -32.15 -16.50
CA ASP A 280 0.24 -31.72 -15.72
C ASP A 280 0.51 -30.21 -15.89
N ILE A 281 0.45 -29.49 -14.77
CA ILE A 281 0.64 -28.05 -14.69
C ILE A 281 2.10 -27.64 -14.48
N SER A 282 3.00 -28.59 -14.22
CA SER A 282 4.42 -28.32 -13.98
C SER A 282 5.08 -27.56 -15.14
N LYS A 283 4.55 -27.76 -16.36
CA LYS A 283 4.99 -27.15 -17.62
C LYS A 283 4.70 -25.65 -17.75
N PHE A 284 3.83 -25.06 -16.93
CA PHE A 284 3.48 -23.64 -17.04
C PHE A 284 4.42 -22.78 -16.21
N GLU A 285 4.89 -21.67 -16.79
CA GLU A 285 5.84 -20.76 -16.15
C GLU A 285 5.14 -19.58 -15.44
N SER A 286 3.86 -19.33 -15.73
CA SER A 286 3.07 -18.29 -15.09
C SER A 286 1.60 -18.70 -14.89
N SER A 287 0.91 -18.05 -13.94
CA SER A 287 -0.54 -18.21 -13.76
C SER A 287 -1.31 -17.82 -15.03
N GLU A 288 -0.82 -16.83 -15.79
CA GLU A 288 -1.44 -16.39 -17.03
C GLU A 288 -1.37 -17.47 -18.12
N ASP A 289 -0.26 -18.21 -18.21
CA ASP A 289 -0.14 -19.32 -19.16
C ASP A 289 -1.10 -20.48 -18.82
N LEU A 290 -1.28 -20.74 -17.52
CA LEU A 290 -2.25 -21.71 -17.03
C LEU A 290 -3.69 -21.28 -17.36
N ASP A 291 -4.02 -20.00 -17.18
CA ASP A 291 -5.34 -19.45 -17.52
C ASP A 291 -5.65 -19.61 -19.01
N LYS A 292 -4.70 -19.23 -19.87
CA LYS A 292 -4.83 -19.39 -21.33
C LYS A 292 -5.03 -20.85 -21.72
N ALA A 293 -4.27 -21.77 -21.11
CA ALA A 293 -4.41 -23.20 -21.36
C ALA A 293 -5.76 -23.77 -20.88
N CYS A 294 -6.33 -23.20 -19.81
CA CYS A 294 -7.65 -23.55 -19.32
C CYS A 294 -8.79 -22.87 -20.10
N GLY A 295 -8.49 -22.00 -21.06
CA GLY A 295 -9.50 -21.25 -21.83
C GLY A 295 -10.25 -20.19 -21.02
N VAL A 296 -9.65 -19.69 -19.94
CA VAL A 296 -10.24 -18.63 -19.09
C VAL A 296 -9.52 -17.29 -19.30
N THR A 297 -10.23 -16.19 -19.03
CA THR A 297 -9.61 -14.87 -19.04
C THR A 297 -8.50 -14.80 -17.98
N PRO A 298 -7.29 -14.34 -18.32
CA PRO A 298 -6.19 -14.22 -17.37
C PRO A 298 -6.57 -13.49 -16.08
N ASN A 299 -6.17 -14.03 -14.94
CA ASN A 299 -6.38 -13.52 -13.59
C ASN A 299 -7.85 -13.37 -13.17
N MET A 300 -8.79 -14.07 -13.83
CA MET A 300 -10.24 -13.96 -13.54
C MET A 300 -10.85 -15.23 -12.93
N SER A 301 -10.11 -16.33 -12.84
CA SER A 301 -10.63 -17.63 -12.37
C SER A 301 -10.00 -18.06 -11.04
N ASN A 302 -10.85 -18.23 -10.03
CA ASN A 302 -10.42 -18.73 -8.73
C ASN A 302 -9.93 -20.19 -8.79
N HIS A 303 -10.44 -21.00 -9.73
CA HIS A 303 -10.05 -22.41 -9.83
C HIS A 303 -8.63 -22.56 -10.36
N THR A 304 -8.27 -21.83 -11.42
CA THR A 304 -6.91 -21.84 -11.97
C THR A 304 -5.93 -21.16 -11.02
N TRP A 305 -6.37 -20.10 -10.31
CA TRP A 305 -5.58 -19.49 -9.24
C TRP A 305 -5.23 -20.46 -8.12
N ASN A 306 -6.22 -21.19 -7.58
CA ASN A 306 -5.97 -22.19 -6.53
C ASN A 306 -5.05 -23.32 -7.01
N LEU A 307 -5.23 -23.76 -8.26
CA LEU A 307 -4.34 -24.76 -8.89
C LEU A 307 -2.91 -24.23 -9.02
N TRP A 308 -2.73 -22.98 -9.43
CA TRP A 308 -1.44 -22.32 -9.52
C TRP A 308 -0.76 -22.19 -8.15
N LEU A 309 -1.51 -21.81 -7.10
CA LEU A 309 -0.97 -21.74 -5.74
C LEU A 309 -0.47 -23.10 -5.26
N LEU A 310 -1.22 -24.18 -5.46
CA LEU A 310 -0.79 -25.52 -5.08
C LEU A 310 0.46 -25.98 -5.83
N LYS A 311 0.71 -25.52 -7.06
CA LYS A 311 1.96 -25.80 -7.78
C LYS A 311 3.20 -25.31 -7.01
N SER A 312 3.06 -24.29 -6.18
CA SER A 312 4.14 -23.75 -5.36
C SER A 312 4.35 -24.50 -4.03
N ALA A 313 3.48 -25.47 -3.72
CA ALA A 313 3.57 -26.26 -2.51
C ALA A 313 4.80 -27.17 -2.55
N LYS A 314 5.51 -27.23 -1.43
CA LYS A 314 6.72 -28.05 -1.28
C LYS A 314 6.76 -28.77 0.08
N PRO A 315 7.61 -29.81 0.23
CA PRO A 315 7.85 -30.42 1.53
C PRO A 315 8.22 -29.37 2.58
N GLY A 316 7.62 -29.48 3.76
CA GLY A 316 7.76 -28.52 4.86
C GLY A 316 6.69 -27.43 4.91
N ASP A 317 5.96 -27.19 3.81
CA ASP A 317 4.82 -26.26 3.82
C ASP A 317 3.68 -26.77 4.71
N ILE A 318 2.87 -25.83 5.22
CA ILE A 318 1.80 -26.12 6.17
C ILE A 318 0.45 -26.01 5.49
N VAL A 319 -0.43 -26.98 5.75
CA VAL A 319 -1.76 -27.06 5.16
C VAL A 319 -2.82 -27.13 6.26
N PHE A 320 -3.85 -26.30 6.13
CA PHE A 320 -5.02 -26.27 6.99
C PHE A 320 -6.22 -26.89 6.25
N ALA A 321 -6.76 -27.99 6.79
CA ALA A 321 -8.01 -28.57 6.32
C ALA A 321 -9.18 -27.81 6.96
N ALA A 322 -10.10 -27.30 6.13
CA ALA A 322 -11.21 -26.48 6.60
C ALA A 322 -12.57 -27.10 6.28
N LYS A 323 -13.53 -26.92 7.20
CA LYS A 323 -14.96 -27.17 6.97
C LYS A 323 -15.69 -25.83 6.92
N GLY A 324 -16.13 -25.46 5.72
CA GLY A 324 -16.71 -24.13 5.48
C GLY A 324 -15.68 -23.02 5.72
N GLN A 325 -16.16 -21.84 6.14
CA GLN A 325 -15.29 -20.66 6.25
C GLN A 325 -14.48 -20.61 7.56
N SER A 326 -15.03 -21.13 8.66
CA SER A 326 -14.56 -20.84 10.02
C SER A 326 -14.01 -22.03 10.81
N ILE A 327 -14.20 -23.28 10.35
CA ILE A 327 -13.78 -24.46 11.11
C ILE A 327 -12.49 -25.03 10.53
N CYS A 328 -11.43 -25.10 11.34
CA CYS A 328 -10.22 -25.84 11.04
C CYS A 328 -10.37 -27.27 11.59
N LEU A 329 -10.29 -28.27 10.71
CA LEU A 329 -10.39 -29.69 11.07
C LEU A 329 -9.03 -30.29 11.44
N GLY A 330 -7.96 -29.82 10.79
CA GLY A 330 -6.62 -30.33 11.02
C GLY A 330 -5.54 -29.48 10.37
N VAL A 331 -4.32 -29.66 10.84
CA VAL A 331 -3.11 -29.01 10.34
C VAL A 331 -2.10 -30.10 9.99
N GLY A 332 -1.52 -30.01 8.80
CA GLY A 332 -0.53 -30.96 8.31
C GLY A 332 0.69 -30.28 7.73
N THR A 333 1.79 -31.03 7.65
CA THR A 333 3.02 -30.63 6.95
C THR A 333 3.17 -31.49 5.72
N ILE A 334 3.40 -30.87 4.55
CA ILE A 334 3.64 -31.58 3.30
C ILE A 334 4.96 -32.36 3.40
N LYS A 335 4.96 -33.63 2.97
CA LYS A 335 6.15 -34.50 3.01
C LYS A 335 6.72 -34.88 1.65
N GLY A 336 5.92 -34.86 0.59
CA GLY A 336 6.33 -35.22 -0.77
C GLY A 336 5.15 -35.36 -1.69
#